data_AF-A0A956BFB3-F1
#
_entry.id   AF-A0A956BFB3-F1
#
_cell.length_a   1.000
_cell.length_b   1.000
_cell.length_c   1.000
_cell.angle_alpha   90.00
_cell.angle_beta   90.00
_cell.angle_gamma   90.00
#
_symmetry.space_group_name_H-M   'P 1'
#
loop_
_entity.id
_entity.type
_entity.pdbx_description
1 polymer ?
#
loop_
_entity_poly.entity_id
_entity_poly.type
_entity_poly.pdbx_seq_one_letter_code
_entity_poly.pdbx_strand_id
1 'polypeptide(L)'
;MLIHRNTVCWIALTLLTGGCSPPKTVHADGEADTIAPAPTEGPVQGDSQLSEGADDESGTPAEGTASEPAEGHGAVLQEPADSEPEPPDDMLAVPGGTFTMGADSGGEQDERPAHQVTVSGFWLDRTEVTNAAYSECVEAGVCREKSSDVSRRYPHFNGANQPVSGVS
;
A
#
# COMPACT_ATOMS: atom_id res chain seq x y z
N MET A 1 17.66 52.08 3.35
CA MET A 1 16.84 50.89 3.64
C MET A 1 17.58 50.04 4.67
N LEU A 2 16.94 49.80 5.81
CA LEU A 2 17.51 49.25 7.05
C LEU A 2 17.86 47.75 6.94
N ILE A 3 19.10 47.43 7.34
CA ILE A 3 19.53 46.09 7.77
C ILE A 3 19.25 46.03 9.28
N HIS A 4 18.39 45.13 9.76
CA HIS A 4 18.21 44.88 11.19
C HIS A 4 18.67 43.47 11.55
N ARG A 5 19.92 43.40 12.02
CA ARG A 5 20.52 42.26 12.72
C ARG A 5 20.00 42.31 14.16
N ASN A 6 19.13 41.40 14.57
CA ASN A 6 18.66 41.37 15.95
C ASN A 6 19.66 40.60 16.82
N THR A 7 20.48 41.38 17.50
CA THR A 7 21.52 40.98 18.46
C THR A 7 20.89 41.06 19.85
N VAL A 8 20.89 39.92 20.57
CA VAL A 8 21.00 39.81 22.03
C VAL A 8 19.85 40.38 22.89
N CYS A 9 19.10 39.47 23.51
CA CYS A 9 18.49 39.70 24.82
C CYS A 9 18.96 38.58 25.76
N TRP A 10 20.11 38.80 26.37
CA TRP A 10 20.53 38.12 27.60
C TRP A 10 20.23 39.09 28.76
N ILE A 11 19.78 38.54 29.90
CA ILE A 11 19.43 39.11 31.23
C ILE A 11 18.01 38.60 31.55
N ALA A 12 17.71 37.85 32.63
CA ALA A 12 18.27 37.85 33.98
C ALA A 12 18.17 36.47 34.65
N LEU A 13 19.11 36.27 35.56
CA LEU A 13 19.20 35.24 36.59
C LEU A 13 18.23 35.53 37.75
N THR A 14 17.38 34.57 38.11
CA THR A 14 16.83 34.44 39.48
C THR A 14 16.70 32.97 39.86
N LEU A 15 17.42 32.61 40.92
CA LEU A 15 17.37 31.33 41.62
C LEU A 15 15.98 31.12 42.23
N LEU A 16 15.31 30.01 41.89
CA LEU A 16 14.38 29.35 42.80
C LEU A 16 14.63 27.84 42.75
N THR A 17 15.12 27.35 43.89
CA THR A 17 15.10 25.97 44.32
C THR A 17 13.66 25.47 44.38
N GLY A 18 13.35 24.41 43.63
CA GLY A 18 12.06 23.74 43.69
C GLY A 18 12.14 22.39 42.99
N GLY A 19 12.46 21.35 43.77
CA GLY A 19 12.51 19.97 43.30
C GLY A 19 11.15 19.53 42.78
N CYS A 20 11.14 18.94 41.59
CA CYS A 20 10.00 18.18 41.09
C CYS A 20 10.32 16.69 41.24
N SER A 21 9.44 16.03 41.99
CA SER A 21 9.43 14.63 42.41
C SER A 21 9.57 13.64 41.23
N PRO A 22 10.21 12.47 41.41
CA PRO A 22 10.13 11.39 40.43
C PRO A 22 8.69 10.86 40.34
N PRO A 23 8.23 10.40 39.16
CA PRO A 23 6.96 9.70 39.03
C PRO A 23 7.03 8.35 39.74
N LYS A 24 5.95 8.03 40.47
CA LYS A 24 5.79 6.81 41.24
C LYS A 24 5.83 5.59 40.33
N THR A 25 6.63 4.60 40.72
CA THR A 25 6.50 3.20 40.31
C THR A 25 5.09 2.72 40.62
N VAL A 26 4.30 2.46 39.58
CA VAL A 26 3.04 1.72 39.71
C VAL A 26 3.40 0.24 39.60
N HIS A 27 3.06 -0.49 40.65
CA HIS A 27 3.19 -1.94 40.72
C HIS A 27 2.36 -2.59 39.61
N ALA A 28 3.00 -3.51 38.88
CA ALA A 28 2.31 -4.47 38.03
C ALA A 28 1.81 -5.61 38.92
N ASP A 29 0.53 -5.55 39.29
CA ASP A 29 -0.20 -6.75 39.70
C ASP A 29 -0.75 -7.39 38.42
N GLY A 30 -0.28 -8.60 38.15
CA GLY A 30 -0.76 -9.41 37.05
C GLY A 30 -2.13 -9.98 37.35
N GLU A 31 -3.00 -9.96 36.36
CA GLU A 31 -4.14 -10.86 36.32
C GLU A 31 -4.20 -11.44 34.91
N ALA A 32 -4.06 -12.76 34.86
CA ALA A 32 -4.06 -13.55 33.65
C ALA A 32 -5.48 -13.60 33.10
N ASP A 33 -5.70 -12.94 31.96
CA ASP A 33 -6.96 -13.05 31.24
C ASP A 33 -6.98 -14.37 30.46
N THR A 34 -7.95 -15.19 30.80
CA THR A 34 -8.19 -16.52 30.26
C THR A 34 -8.56 -16.45 28.78
N ILE A 35 -7.72 -17.06 27.93
CA ILE A 35 -7.99 -17.28 26.51
C ILE A 35 -9.14 -18.30 26.38
N ALA A 36 -10.28 -17.86 25.85
CA ALA A 36 -11.37 -18.73 25.41
C ALA A 36 -10.92 -19.56 24.18
N PRO A 37 -11.34 -20.84 24.05
CA PRO A 37 -10.99 -21.65 22.88
C PRO A 37 -11.73 -21.21 21.62
N ALA A 38 -11.02 -21.29 20.49
CA ALA A 38 -11.51 -21.02 19.15
C ALA A 38 -12.68 -21.97 18.75
N PRO A 39 -13.63 -21.52 17.91
CA PRO A 39 -14.62 -22.41 17.33
C PRO A 39 -13.97 -23.38 16.34
N THR A 40 -14.21 -24.66 16.54
CA THR A 40 -13.89 -25.74 15.60
C THR A 40 -14.82 -25.67 14.40
N GLU A 41 -14.28 -25.36 13.22
CA GLU A 41 -15.00 -25.50 11.97
C GLU A 41 -15.01 -26.98 11.55
N GLY A 42 -16.20 -27.53 11.39
CA GLY A 42 -16.42 -28.92 10.96
C GLY A 42 -16.19 -29.13 9.46
N PRO A 43 -16.12 -30.40 9.00
CA PRO A 43 -15.83 -30.71 7.62
C PRO A 43 -17.03 -30.40 6.71
N VAL A 44 -16.82 -29.56 5.70
CA VAL A 44 -17.77 -29.38 4.58
C VAL A 44 -17.60 -30.55 3.60
N GLN A 45 -18.51 -31.53 3.71
CA GLN A 45 -18.75 -32.50 2.65
C GLN A 45 -19.73 -31.85 1.66
N GLY A 46 -19.30 -31.70 0.41
CA GLY A 46 -20.11 -31.18 -0.69
C GLY A 46 -19.99 -32.13 -1.88
N ASP A 47 -21.07 -32.87 -2.10
CA ASP A 47 -21.25 -33.91 -3.09
C ASP A 47 -20.89 -33.52 -4.54
N SER A 48 -20.23 -34.47 -5.18
CA SER A 48 -20.15 -34.67 -6.63
C SER A 48 -21.53 -34.86 -7.27
N GLN A 49 -21.85 -34.09 -8.31
CA GLN A 49 -22.69 -34.59 -9.40
C GLN A 49 -22.24 -34.06 -10.77
N LEU A 50 -21.96 -35.03 -11.62
CA LEU A 50 -21.89 -34.95 -13.08
C LEU A 50 -23.25 -34.53 -13.65
N SER A 51 -23.24 -33.68 -14.67
CA SER A 51 -24.30 -33.64 -15.68
C SER A 51 -23.71 -33.28 -17.04
N GLU A 52 -23.64 -34.28 -17.90
CA GLU A 52 -23.43 -34.18 -19.34
C GLU A 52 -24.69 -33.58 -19.99
N GLY A 53 -24.49 -32.69 -20.98
CA GLY A 53 -25.55 -32.12 -21.79
C GLY A 53 -24.95 -31.45 -23.03
N ALA A 54 -25.01 -32.15 -24.15
CA ALA A 54 -24.72 -31.66 -25.50
C ALA A 54 -26.02 -31.17 -26.15
N ASP A 55 -25.96 -30.09 -26.94
CA ASP A 55 -26.81 -29.70 -28.08
C ASP A 55 -26.20 -28.36 -28.60
N ASP A 56 -25.42 -28.34 -29.69
CA ASP A 56 -25.82 -28.16 -31.11
C ASP A 56 -26.87 -27.06 -31.36
N GLU A 57 -26.43 -25.90 -31.87
CA GLU A 57 -27.20 -25.10 -32.84
C GLU A 57 -26.31 -24.05 -33.51
N SER A 58 -26.35 -24.07 -34.83
CA SER A 58 -25.60 -23.26 -35.79
C SER A 58 -26.39 -22.01 -36.16
N GLY A 59 -25.74 -20.84 -36.24
CA GLY A 59 -26.38 -19.62 -36.72
C GLY A 59 -25.43 -18.50 -37.15
N THR A 60 -24.95 -18.60 -38.39
CA THR A 60 -24.65 -17.58 -39.43
C THR A 60 -24.05 -16.19 -39.09
N PRO A 61 -23.08 -15.70 -39.89
CA PRO A 61 -22.36 -14.44 -39.68
C PRO A 61 -23.11 -13.21 -40.22
N ALA A 62 -22.93 -12.06 -39.55
CA ALA A 62 -23.30 -10.76 -40.08
C ALA A 62 -22.06 -10.05 -40.63
N GLU A 63 -21.97 -10.04 -41.96
CA GLU A 63 -21.06 -9.23 -42.75
C GLU A 63 -21.71 -7.85 -42.98
N GLY A 64 -21.04 -6.78 -42.56
CA GLY A 64 -21.47 -5.40 -42.78
C GLY A 64 -20.33 -4.61 -43.43
N THR A 65 -20.51 -4.27 -44.70
CA THR A 65 -19.53 -3.60 -45.55
C THR A 65 -19.43 -2.09 -45.26
N ALA A 66 -18.32 -1.49 -45.69
CA ALA A 66 -17.83 -0.16 -45.35
C ALA A 66 -18.32 1.00 -46.27
N SER A 67 -18.11 2.23 -45.76
CA SER A 67 -17.86 3.53 -46.44
C SER A 67 -19.04 4.25 -47.11
N GLU A 68 -19.21 5.60 -47.10
CA GLU A 68 -18.26 6.74 -47.09
C GLU A 68 -19.00 8.12 -46.81
N PRO A 69 -18.42 9.34 -46.97
CA PRO A 69 -18.31 10.36 -45.90
C PRO A 69 -19.14 11.65 -46.10
N ALA A 70 -19.18 12.53 -45.09
CA ALA A 70 -19.50 13.95 -45.28
C ALA A 70 -18.70 14.82 -44.31
N GLU A 71 -17.88 15.70 -44.91
CA GLU A 71 -17.08 16.70 -44.24
C GLU A 71 -17.95 17.71 -43.49
N GLY A 72 -17.55 18.01 -42.26
CA GLY A 72 -18.06 19.12 -41.48
C GLY A 72 -16.94 19.65 -40.61
N HIS A 73 -16.18 20.62 -41.13
CA HIS A 73 -15.22 21.41 -40.36
C HIS A 73 -15.98 22.36 -39.44
N GLY A 74 -16.55 21.79 -38.37
CA GLY A 74 -17.14 22.51 -37.25
C GLY A 74 -16.05 22.79 -36.23
N ALA A 75 -16.00 24.05 -35.78
CA ALA A 75 -15.01 24.57 -34.86
C ALA A 75 -14.74 23.64 -33.66
N VAL A 76 -13.47 23.25 -33.52
CA VAL A 76 -12.95 22.60 -32.32
C VAL A 76 -13.06 23.60 -31.17
N LEU A 77 -14.13 23.50 -30.40
CA LEU A 77 -14.06 23.87 -29.00
C LEU A 77 -13.15 22.82 -28.38
N GLN A 78 -11.90 23.20 -28.10
CA GLN A 78 -11.03 22.38 -27.28
C GLN A 78 -11.75 22.19 -25.94
N GLU A 79 -12.36 21.02 -25.77
CA GLU A 79 -12.62 20.47 -24.46
C GLU A 79 -11.30 20.59 -23.68
N PRO A 80 -11.32 21.18 -22.47
CA PRO A 80 -10.10 21.31 -21.68
C PRO A 80 -9.52 19.91 -21.55
N ALA A 81 -8.27 19.75 -21.98
CA ALA A 81 -7.53 18.51 -21.84
C ALA A 81 -7.69 18.07 -20.38
N ASP A 82 -8.36 16.92 -20.21
CA ASP A 82 -8.42 16.17 -18.98
C ASP A 82 -6.96 15.93 -18.59
N SER A 83 -6.44 16.75 -17.66
CA SER A 83 -5.04 16.69 -17.29
C SER A 83 -4.84 15.37 -16.58
N GLU A 84 -4.17 14.44 -17.23
CA GLU A 84 -3.69 13.21 -16.62
C GLU A 84 -3.01 13.58 -15.30
N PRO A 85 -3.38 12.93 -14.18
CA PRO A 85 -2.83 13.27 -12.88
C PRO A 85 -1.30 13.16 -12.94
N GLU A 86 -0.63 14.23 -12.53
CA GLU A 86 0.84 14.24 -12.42
C GLU A 86 1.28 13.05 -11.55
N PRO A 87 2.32 12.31 -11.96
CA PRO A 87 2.79 11.16 -11.23
C PRO A 87 3.18 11.57 -9.80
N PRO A 88 2.74 10.83 -8.77
CA PRO A 88 3.28 11.00 -7.43
C PRO A 88 4.81 10.80 -7.43
N ASP A 89 5.51 11.49 -6.53
CA ASP A 89 6.98 11.53 -6.50
C ASP A 89 7.60 10.11 -6.47
N ASP A 90 8.53 9.85 -7.40
CA ASP A 90 9.29 8.59 -7.60
C ASP A 90 8.47 7.28 -7.75
N MET A 91 7.19 7.40 -8.16
CA MET A 91 6.38 6.25 -8.59
C MET A 91 6.46 6.03 -10.11
N LEU A 92 6.24 4.79 -10.53
CA LEU A 92 6.21 4.37 -11.94
C LEU A 92 4.79 3.97 -12.35
N ALA A 93 4.38 4.39 -13.55
CA ALA A 93 3.12 3.95 -14.14
C ALA A 93 3.24 2.48 -14.56
N VAL A 94 2.35 1.65 -14.04
CA VAL A 94 2.13 0.28 -14.50
C VAL A 94 0.86 0.28 -15.34
N PRO A 95 0.94 -0.02 -16.66
CA PRO A 95 -0.24 -0.07 -17.50
C PRO A 95 -1.15 -1.22 -17.05
N GLY A 96 -2.46 -0.99 -17.18
CA GLY A 96 -3.45 -2.04 -16.96
C GLY A 96 -3.33 -3.14 -18.01
N GLY A 97 -3.81 -4.33 -17.66
CA GLY A 97 -3.74 -5.49 -18.55
C GLY A 97 -4.20 -6.77 -17.87
N THR A 98 -4.19 -7.85 -18.65
CA THR A 98 -4.47 -9.20 -18.16
C THR A 98 -3.18 -10.01 -18.17
N PHE A 99 -2.88 -10.70 -17.07
CA PHE A 99 -1.72 -11.57 -16.94
C PHE A 99 -2.08 -12.86 -16.20
N THR A 100 -1.22 -13.86 -16.29
CA THR A 100 -1.34 -15.11 -15.54
C THR A 100 -0.65 -14.97 -14.19
N MET A 101 -1.41 -15.08 -13.09
CA MET A 101 -0.89 -15.10 -11.73
C MET A 101 -0.77 -16.56 -11.23
N GLY A 102 0.29 -16.84 -10.48
CA GLY A 102 0.59 -18.18 -9.99
C GLY A 102 1.20 -19.10 -11.04
N ALA A 103 1.31 -20.39 -10.72
CA ALA A 103 1.89 -21.40 -11.61
C ALA A 103 1.17 -22.74 -11.44
N ASP A 104 0.98 -23.51 -12.52
CA ASP A 104 0.44 -24.88 -12.43
C ASP A 104 1.54 -25.90 -12.06
N SER A 105 2.78 -25.60 -12.41
CA SER A 105 3.95 -26.44 -12.16
C SER A 105 5.19 -25.57 -11.89
N GLY A 106 6.17 -26.13 -11.16
CA GLY A 106 7.42 -25.44 -10.86
C GLY A 106 7.40 -24.45 -9.68
N GLY A 107 6.22 -24.15 -9.13
CA GLY A 107 6.03 -23.34 -7.91
C GLY A 107 5.66 -24.15 -6.66
N GLU A 108 5.61 -23.45 -5.52
CA GLU A 108 5.11 -23.98 -4.25
C GLU A 108 3.61 -24.33 -4.32
N GLN A 109 3.10 -25.08 -3.35
CA GLN A 109 1.70 -25.55 -3.40
C GLN A 109 0.68 -24.41 -3.30
N ASP A 110 1.01 -23.33 -2.59
CA ASP A 110 0.19 -22.14 -2.41
C ASP A 110 0.25 -21.15 -3.58
N GLU A 111 1.14 -21.38 -4.55
CA GLU A 111 1.23 -20.60 -5.79
C GLU A 111 0.31 -21.14 -6.91
N ARG A 112 -0.43 -22.24 -6.64
CA ARG A 112 -1.30 -22.95 -7.59
C ARG A 112 -2.78 -22.62 -7.36
N PRO A 113 -3.63 -22.70 -8.40
CA PRO A 113 -3.30 -22.89 -9.81
C PRO A 113 -2.99 -21.56 -10.52
N ALA A 114 -2.40 -21.65 -11.71
CA ALA A 114 -2.27 -20.49 -12.59
C ALA A 114 -3.67 -20.01 -13.04
N HIS A 115 -3.90 -18.70 -13.00
CA HIS A 115 -5.19 -18.12 -13.43
C HIS A 115 -5.03 -16.70 -13.97
N GLN A 116 -5.98 -16.26 -14.81
CA GLN A 116 -5.96 -14.93 -15.42
C GLN A 116 -6.47 -13.87 -14.44
N VAL A 117 -5.69 -12.80 -14.26
CA VAL A 117 -6.05 -11.62 -13.47
C VAL A 117 -6.00 -10.40 -14.37
N THR A 118 -7.04 -9.56 -14.32
CA THR A 118 -7.10 -8.28 -15.02
C THR A 118 -7.08 -7.15 -14.02
N VAL A 119 -6.17 -6.19 -14.22
CA VAL A 119 -6.04 -4.99 -13.38
C VAL A 119 -6.09 -3.72 -14.22
N SER A 120 -6.63 -2.65 -13.63
CA SER A 120 -6.51 -1.29 -14.19
C SER A 120 -5.06 -0.81 -14.10
N GLY A 121 -4.73 0.27 -14.82
CA GLY A 121 -3.43 0.94 -14.64
C GLY A 121 -3.32 1.58 -13.26
N PHE A 122 -2.12 1.55 -12.68
CA PHE A 122 -1.84 2.11 -11.35
C PHE A 122 -0.39 2.62 -11.26
N TRP A 123 -0.09 3.38 -10.21
CA TRP A 123 1.26 3.80 -9.88
C TRP A 123 1.86 2.86 -8.84
N LEU A 124 3.13 2.50 -8.99
CA LEU A 124 3.87 1.67 -8.04
C LEU A 124 5.20 2.33 -7.67
N ASP A 125 5.57 2.31 -6.39
CA ASP A 125 6.88 2.80 -5.96
C ASP A 125 8.01 2.06 -6.71
N ARG A 126 9.05 2.80 -7.10
CA ARG A 126 10.22 2.21 -7.75
C ARG A 126 10.99 1.26 -6.83
N THR A 127 11.00 1.54 -5.53
CA THR A 127 11.72 0.78 -4.50
C THR A 127 10.79 0.49 -3.33
N GLU A 128 11.17 -0.45 -2.45
CA GLU A 128 10.47 -0.57 -1.17
C GLU A 128 10.57 0.73 -0.35
N VAL A 129 9.59 0.95 0.53
CA VAL A 129 9.59 2.09 1.45
C VAL A 129 10.84 2.05 2.33
N THR A 130 11.61 3.13 2.30
CA THR A 130 12.87 3.23 3.03
C THR A 130 12.66 3.57 4.50
N ASN A 131 13.65 3.30 5.36
CA ASN A 131 13.58 3.75 6.76
C ASN A 131 13.44 5.27 6.87
N ALA A 132 14.06 6.05 5.98
CA ALA A 132 13.92 7.50 5.96
C ALA A 132 12.47 7.92 5.67
N ALA A 133 11.87 7.41 4.59
CA ALA A 133 10.48 7.71 4.23
C ALA A 133 9.50 7.26 5.31
N TYR A 134 9.71 6.09 5.91
CA TYR A 134 8.86 5.62 7.01
C TYR A 134 9.01 6.50 8.27
N SER A 135 10.21 7.02 8.55
CA SER A 135 10.44 7.91 9.68
C SER A 135 9.64 9.21 9.56
N GLU A 136 9.50 9.76 8.35
CA GLU A 136 8.65 10.94 8.10
C GLU A 136 7.18 10.64 8.44
N CYS A 137 6.68 9.45 8.12
CA CYS A 137 5.34 9.02 8.50
C CYS A 137 5.16 8.89 10.03
N VAL A 138 6.19 8.42 10.74
CA VAL A 138 6.19 8.33 12.21
C VAL A 138 6.24 9.72 12.85
N GLU A 139 7.07 10.61 12.33
CA GLU A 139 7.17 12.00 12.79
C GLU A 139 5.87 12.79 12.54
N ALA A 140 5.18 12.49 11.45
CA ALA A 140 3.84 13.01 11.17
C ALA A 140 2.75 12.44 12.10
N GLY A 141 3.07 11.42 12.91
CA GLY A 141 2.14 10.76 13.83
C GLY A 141 1.13 9.83 13.15
N VAL A 142 1.36 9.48 11.88
CA VAL A 142 0.48 8.61 11.08
C VAL A 142 0.91 7.15 11.19
N CYS A 143 2.22 6.89 11.22
CA CYS A 143 2.78 5.56 11.38
C CYS A 143 3.22 5.28 12.82
N ARG A 144 3.17 4.01 13.22
CA ARG A 144 3.72 3.56 14.50
C ARG A 144 5.23 3.41 14.39
N GLU A 145 5.97 3.79 15.43
CA GLU A 145 7.40 3.55 15.47
C GLU A 145 7.73 2.05 15.40
N LYS A 146 8.72 1.70 14.59
CA LYS A 146 9.27 0.34 14.49
C LYS A 146 9.84 -0.11 15.83
N SER A 147 9.57 -1.35 16.22
CA SER A 147 10.12 -1.92 17.45
C SER A 147 11.66 -1.98 17.45
N SER A 148 12.26 -1.58 18.57
CA SER A 148 13.71 -1.69 18.79
C SER A 148 14.23 -3.13 18.72
N ASP A 149 13.38 -4.13 18.97
CA ASP A 149 13.76 -5.55 18.82
C ASP A 149 14.02 -5.89 17.36
N VAL A 150 13.19 -5.38 16.44
CA VAL A 150 13.38 -5.58 15.00
C VAL A 150 14.70 -4.93 14.56
N SER A 151 14.97 -3.70 15.00
CA SER A 151 16.22 -3.01 14.68
C SER A 151 17.45 -3.75 15.21
N ARG A 152 17.36 -4.39 16.38
CA ARG A 152 18.46 -5.21 16.93
C ARG A 152 18.62 -6.56 16.23
N ARG A 153 17.50 -7.21 15.84
CA ARG A 153 17.49 -8.52 15.20
C ARG A 153 17.98 -8.45 13.75
N TYR A 154 17.70 -7.35 13.07
CA TYR A 154 17.97 -7.15 11.65
C TYR A 154 18.81 -5.89 11.40
N PRO A 155 20.06 -5.84 11.90
CA PRO A 155 20.87 -4.62 11.87
C PRO A 155 21.22 -4.16 10.45
N HIS A 156 21.23 -5.08 9.49
CA HIS A 156 21.53 -4.78 8.09
C HIS A 156 20.46 -3.90 7.43
N PHE A 157 19.21 -3.91 7.94
CA PHE A 157 18.07 -3.15 7.41
C PHE A 157 17.79 -1.84 8.15
N ASN A 158 18.76 -1.27 8.88
CA ASN A 158 18.56 -0.04 9.65
C ASN A 158 19.05 1.24 8.94
N GLY A 159 19.70 1.11 7.77
CA GLY A 159 20.18 2.27 7.02
C GLY A 159 19.04 3.13 6.46
N ALA A 160 19.27 4.44 6.32
CA ALA A 160 18.24 5.38 5.83
C ALA A 160 17.64 4.95 4.48
N ASN A 161 18.47 4.50 3.53
CA ASN A 161 18.06 4.05 2.19
C ASN A 161 17.83 2.54 2.10
N GLN A 162 17.77 1.84 3.24
CA GLN A 162 17.38 0.42 3.30
C GLN A 162 15.87 0.31 3.48
N PRO A 163 15.26 -0.81 3.06
CA PRO A 163 13.83 -1.03 3.27
C PRO A 163 13.51 -1.04 4.76
N VAL A 164 12.39 -0.42 5.13
CA VAL A 164 11.81 -0.59 6.47
C VAL A 164 11.34 -2.04 6.64
N SER A 165 11.54 -2.61 7.82
CA SER A 165 11.20 -4.00 8.13
C SER A 165 10.45 -4.09 9.46
N GLY A 166 9.60 -5.12 9.62
CA GLY A 166 8.92 -5.42 10.88
C GLY A 166 7.84 -4.39 11.26
N VAL A 167 7.14 -3.89 10.25
CA VAL A 167 5.95 -3.03 10.35
C VAL A 167 4.72 -3.87 10.01
N SER A 168 3.63 -3.69 10.75
CA SER A 168 2.36 -4.43 10.60
C SER A 168 1.17 -3.55 10.97
#